data_AF-A0AAD9LM63-F1
#
_entry.id   AF-A0AAD9LM63-F1
#
_cell.length_a   1.000
_cell.length_b   1.000
_cell.length_c   1.000
_cell.angle_alpha   90.00
_cell.angle_beta   90.00
_cell.angle_gamma   90.00
#
_symmetry.space_group_name_H-M   'P 1'
#
loop_
_entity.id
_entity.type
_entity.pdbx_description
1 polymer ?
#
loop_
_entity_poly.entity_id
_entity_poly.type
_entity_poly.pdbx_seq_one_letter_code
_entity_poly.pdbx_strand_id
1 'polypeptide(L)'
;MLLATDEVGIQDVTLTPERVWEIIRDRFYGDENVVVQGATKRQILGRLYRTRSKHFGREGFGRLEMEPLCDVKHNPGLKKIQFRLTYYEDEVLHWVIGWAHLKLMNRMKQRQSSLFIDATYRCVPIRFYKLVIVMVYDPISDLYLPFWYALTSGKTTRVYELLFNYICVATKTRLDPAHVVCDFEYAMIKTVKV
;
A
#
# COMPACT_ATOMS: atom_id res chain seq x y z
N MET A 1 8.37 -23.52 20.44
CA MET A 1 7.05 -23.06 19.96
C MET A 1 6.93 -21.53 19.92
N LEU A 2 7.11 -20.81 21.03
CA LEU A 2 6.98 -19.34 21.06
C LEU A 2 8.08 -18.60 20.26
N LEU A 3 9.34 -19.04 20.34
CA LEU A 3 10.43 -18.49 19.51
C LEU A 3 10.18 -18.72 18.01
N ALA A 4 9.75 -19.92 17.63
CA ALA A 4 9.36 -20.22 16.24
C ALA A 4 8.16 -19.36 15.79
N THR A 5 7.23 -19.02 16.69
CA THR A 5 6.13 -18.09 16.39
C THR A 5 6.65 -16.68 16.13
N ASP A 6 7.67 -16.25 16.89
CA ASP A 6 8.32 -14.96 16.68
C ASP A 6 9.07 -14.94 15.34
N GLU A 7 9.87 -15.97 15.05
CA GLU A 7 10.58 -16.12 13.77
C GLU A 7 9.63 -16.07 12.57
N VAL A 8 8.58 -16.90 12.55
CA VAL A 8 7.58 -16.90 11.46
C VAL A 8 6.86 -15.56 11.38
N GLY A 9 6.51 -14.97 12.53
CA GLY A 9 5.80 -13.70 12.61
C GLY A 9 6.59 -12.48 12.13
N ILE A 10 7.93 -12.56 12.18
CA ILE A 10 8.86 -11.54 11.71
C ILE A 10 9.28 -11.79 10.26
N GLN A 11 9.57 -13.04 9.89
CA GLN A 11 10.02 -13.40 8.54
C GLN A 11 8.93 -13.18 7.49
N ASP A 12 7.68 -13.53 7.79
CA ASP A 12 6.56 -13.32 6.87
C ASP A 12 5.32 -12.77 7.60
N VAL A 13 5.24 -11.44 7.59
CA VAL A 13 4.11 -10.70 8.16
C VAL A 13 2.84 -10.79 7.31
N THR A 14 2.91 -11.27 6.06
CA THR A 14 1.75 -11.41 5.17
C THR A 14 0.92 -12.65 5.49
N LEU A 15 1.49 -13.61 6.21
CA LEU A 15 0.76 -14.79 6.67
C LEU A 15 -0.40 -14.40 7.59
N THR A 16 -1.56 -14.98 7.33
CA THR A 16 -2.72 -14.86 8.21
C THR A 16 -2.41 -15.51 9.57
N PRO A 17 -3.01 -15.01 10.66
CA PRO A 17 -2.84 -15.62 11.99
C PRO A 17 -3.17 -17.12 12.00
N GLU A 18 -4.18 -17.54 11.25
CA GLU A 18 -4.57 -18.93 11.06
C GLU A 18 -3.47 -19.75 10.38
N ARG A 19 -2.87 -19.22 9.32
CA ARG A 19 -1.80 -19.92 8.61
C ARG A 19 -0.54 -20.06 9.45
N VAL A 20 -0.20 -19.04 10.23
CA VAL A 20 0.90 -19.12 11.22
C VAL A 20 0.60 -20.19 12.26
N TRP A 21 -0.65 -20.27 12.74
CA TRP A 21 -1.05 -21.34 13.66
C TRP A 21 -0.88 -22.72 13.04
N GLU A 22 -1.32 -22.95 11.79
CA GLU A 22 -1.14 -24.23 11.09
C GLU A 22 0.34 -24.62 10.98
N ILE A 23 1.20 -23.69 10.55
CA ILE A 23 2.65 -23.94 10.43
C ILE A 23 3.25 -24.35 11.79
N ILE A 24 2.89 -23.64 12.86
CA ILE A 24 3.40 -23.96 14.20
C ILE A 24 2.76 -25.25 14.72
N ARG A 25 1.48 -25.51 14.43
CA ARG A 25 0.81 -26.74 14.83
C ARG A 25 1.50 -27.93 14.18
N ASP A 26 1.65 -27.92 12.86
CA ASP A 26 2.21 -29.04 12.11
C ASP A 26 3.68 -29.28 12.48
N ARG A 27 4.44 -28.22 12.79
CA ARG A 27 5.84 -28.33 13.22
C ARG A 27 6.04 -28.95 14.60
N PHE A 28 5.06 -28.83 15.51
CA PHE A 28 5.24 -29.22 16.92
C PHE A 28 4.20 -30.24 17.44
N TYR A 29 3.11 -30.48 16.71
CA TYR A 29 2.02 -31.40 17.06
C TYR A 29 1.68 -32.37 15.90
N GLY A 30 2.53 -32.47 14.88
CA GLY A 30 2.28 -33.34 13.73
C GLY A 30 2.43 -34.85 14.00
N ASP A 31 2.90 -35.23 15.19
CA ASP A 31 3.04 -36.64 15.60
C ASP A 31 1.93 -37.01 16.59
N GLU A 32 0.95 -37.80 16.12
CA GLU A 32 -0.23 -38.21 16.89
C GLU A 32 0.11 -39.18 18.04
N ASN A 33 1.33 -39.73 18.07
CA ASN A 33 1.74 -40.71 19.06
C ASN A 33 2.36 -40.09 20.33
N VAL A 34 2.53 -38.77 20.38
CA VAL A 34 3.19 -38.09 21.50
C VAL A 34 2.25 -37.08 22.16
N VAL A 35 2.00 -37.25 23.46
CA VAL A 35 1.30 -36.23 24.26
C VAL A 35 2.25 -35.05 24.49
N VAL A 36 2.16 -34.05 23.61
CA VAL A 36 2.98 -32.84 23.69
C VAL A 36 2.29 -31.80 24.57
N GLN A 37 2.88 -31.46 25.71
CA GLN A 37 2.44 -30.32 26.53
C GLN A 37 2.95 -29.02 25.87
N GLY A 38 2.07 -28.31 25.15
CA GLY A 38 2.46 -27.16 24.33
C GLY A 38 1.58 -25.93 24.48
N ALA A 39 1.94 -24.85 23.78
CA ALA A 39 1.20 -23.60 23.80
C ALA A 39 -0.11 -23.73 23.00
N THR A 40 -1.20 -23.22 23.58
CA THR A 40 -2.51 -23.17 22.95
C THR A 40 -2.53 -22.21 21.76
N LYS A 41 -3.45 -22.41 20.81
CA LYS A 41 -3.70 -21.46 19.70
C LYS A 41 -3.81 -20.01 20.20
N ARG A 42 -4.53 -19.78 21.30
CA ARG A 42 -4.68 -18.43 21.88
C ARG A 42 -3.35 -17.82 22.34
N GLN A 43 -2.48 -18.62 22.97
CA GLN A 43 -1.15 -18.15 23.39
C GLN A 43 -0.26 -17.83 22.18
N ILE A 44 -0.32 -18.64 21.12
CA ILE A 44 0.43 -18.44 19.89
C ILE A 44 -0.03 -17.17 19.18
N LEU A 45 -1.33 -17.02 18.94
CA LEU A 45 -1.87 -15.82 18.30
C LEU A 45 -1.60 -14.57 19.14
N GLY A 46 -1.80 -14.64 20.46
CA GLY A 46 -1.47 -13.55 21.37
C GLY A 46 0.03 -13.19 21.37
N ARG A 47 0.93 -14.15 21.19
CA ARG A 47 2.36 -13.89 21.01
C ARG A 47 2.62 -13.25 19.65
N LEU A 48 2.07 -13.79 18.57
CA LEU A 48 2.20 -13.26 17.21
C LEU A 48 1.78 -11.79 17.12
N TYR A 49 0.62 -11.41 17.66
CA TYR A 49 0.16 -10.02 17.67
C TYR A 49 1.11 -9.10 18.45
N ARG A 50 1.62 -9.55 19.60
CA ARG A 50 2.56 -8.78 20.42
C ARG A 50 3.90 -8.61 19.72
N THR A 51 4.43 -9.68 19.14
CA THR A 51 5.70 -9.66 18.40
C THR A 51 5.60 -8.77 17.17
N ARG A 52 4.54 -8.91 16.35
CA ARG A 52 4.29 -8.01 15.22
C ARG A 52 4.12 -6.56 15.66
N SER A 53 3.45 -6.30 16.78
CA SER A 53 3.27 -4.93 17.29
C SER A 53 4.53 -4.34 17.89
N LYS A 54 5.41 -5.15 18.47
CA LYS A 54 6.70 -4.71 19.01
C LYS A 54 7.69 -4.43 17.87
N HIS A 55 7.74 -5.31 16.87
CA HIS A 55 8.71 -5.23 15.78
C HIS A 55 8.30 -4.24 14.69
N PHE A 56 7.01 -4.18 14.36
CA PHE A 56 6.50 -3.32 13.29
C PHE A 56 5.65 -2.15 13.82
N GLY A 57 5.59 -1.93 15.13
CA GLY A 57 4.75 -0.88 15.73
C GLY A 57 3.26 -1.24 15.76
N ARG A 58 2.47 -0.55 16.58
CA ARG A 58 1.02 -0.77 16.71
C ARG A 58 0.21 -0.21 15.54
N GLU A 59 0.75 0.80 14.86
CA GLU A 59 0.06 1.44 13.74
C GLU A 59 0.23 0.60 12.48
N GLY A 60 -0.88 0.05 11.96
CA GLY A 60 -0.88 -0.82 10.79
C GLY A 60 -0.21 -0.22 9.54
N PHE A 61 -0.16 1.11 9.43
CA PHE A 61 0.44 1.81 8.30
C PHE A 61 1.96 1.98 8.39
N GLY A 62 2.48 2.27 9.58
CA GLY A 62 3.94 2.24 9.79
C GLY A 62 4.54 0.88 9.43
N ARG A 63 3.75 -0.20 9.58
CA ARG A 63 4.15 -1.54 9.14
C ARG A 63 4.38 -1.64 7.64
N LEU A 64 3.51 -1.04 6.83
CA LEU A 64 3.60 -1.11 5.36
C LEU A 64 4.87 -0.43 4.83
N GLU A 65 5.40 0.54 5.57
CA GLU A 65 6.60 1.28 5.22
C GLU A 65 7.90 0.56 5.63
N MET A 66 7.80 -0.44 6.52
CA MET A 66 8.96 -1.23 6.96
C MET A 66 9.26 -2.39 6.03
N GLU A 67 10.54 -2.71 5.88
CA GLU A 67 10.96 -3.92 5.21
C GLU A 67 10.43 -5.16 5.96
N PRO A 68 9.97 -6.21 5.26
CA PRO A 68 9.94 -6.36 3.79
C PRO A 68 8.65 -5.86 3.12
N LEU A 69 7.71 -5.25 3.86
CA LEU A 69 6.38 -4.89 3.34
C LEU A 69 6.38 -3.78 2.31
N CYS A 70 7.37 -2.88 2.38
CA CYS A 70 7.51 -1.81 1.41
C CYS A 70 8.14 -2.27 0.08
N ASP A 71 8.67 -3.50 0.00
CA ASP A 71 9.35 -4.03 -1.18
C ASP A 71 8.42 -4.78 -2.15
N VAL A 72 8.84 -4.85 -3.41
CA VAL A 72 8.24 -5.78 -4.38
C VAL A 72 8.63 -7.20 -4.01
N LYS A 73 7.62 -8.09 -3.93
CA LYS A 73 7.81 -9.52 -3.66
C LYS A 73 8.86 -10.09 -4.62
N HIS A 74 9.85 -10.81 -4.08
CA HIS A 74 10.98 -11.39 -4.82
C HIS A 74 11.97 -10.39 -5.46
N ASN A 75 11.89 -9.08 -5.15
CA ASN A 75 12.86 -8.06 -5.57
C ASN A 75 13.17 -7.11 -4.41
N PRO A 76 13.94 -7.56 -3.39
CA PRO A 76 14.32 -6.73 -2.25
C PRO A 76 15.08 -5.48 -2.71
N GLY A 77 14.76 -4.32 -2.12
CA GLY A 77 15.29 -2.99 -2.50
C GLY A 77 14.48 -2.25 -3.58
N LEU A 78 13.54 -2.92 -4.24
CA LEU A 78 12.61 -2.29 -5.17
C LEU A 78 11.33 -1.89 -4.43
N LYS A 79 11.32 -0.69 -3.85
CA LYS A 79 10.19 -0.23 -3.04
C LYS A 79 8.94 -0.06 -3.90
N LYS A 80 7.81 -0.63 -3.47
CA LYS A 80 6.47 -0.38 -4.03
C LYS A 80 6.01 1.02 -3.67
N ILE A 81 6.15 1.37 -2.39
CA ILE A 81 5.82 2.70 -1.87
C ILE A 81 6.88 3.68 -2.38
N GLN A 82 6.45 4.66 -3.17
CA GLN A 82 7.33 5.64 -3.80
C GLN A 82 7.46 6.91 -2.97
N PHE A 83 6.37 7.32 -2.31
CA PHE A 83 6.40 8.48 -1.43
C PHE A 83 5.33 8.38 -0.34
N ARG A 84 5.63 9.07 0.76
CA ARG A 84 4.72 9.36 1.86
C ARG A 84 4.80 10.84 2.13
N LEU A 85 3.65 11.47 2.24
CA LEU A 85 3.51 12.88 2.53
C LEU A 85 2.60 13.05 3.74
N THR A 86 3.04 13.91 4.64
CA THR A 86 2.24 14.47 5.72
C THR A 86 2.28 15.98 5.61
N TYR A 87 1.12 16.63 5.66
CA TYR A 87 1.06 18.09 5.71
C TYR A 87 -0.14 18.55 6.52
N TYR A 88 -0.06 19.76 7.05
CA TYR A 88 -1.17 20.40 7.75
C TYR A 88 -1.92 21.33 6.80
N GLU A 89 -3.24 21.20 6.77
CA GLU A 89 -4.16 22.19 6.21
C GLU A 89 -4.97 22.73 7.38
N ASP A 90 -4.71 23.98 7.76
CA ASP A 90 -5.17 24.57 9.01
C ASP A 90 -4.77 23.69 10.22
N GLU A 91 -5.74 23.14 10.95
CA GLU A 91 -5.51 22.23 12.09
C GLU A 91 -5.66 20.74 11.73
N VAL A 92 -5.89 20.41 10.45
CA VAL A 92 -6.10 19.04 9.99
C VAL A 92 -4.80 18.46 9.42
N LEU A 93 -4.31 17.39 10.03
CA LEU A 93 -3.19 16.62 9.50
C LEU A 93 -3.66 15.70 8.36
N HIS A 94 -3.13 15.94 7.16
CA HIS A 94 -3.36 15.12 5.99
C HIS A 94 -2.24 14.12 5.73
N TRP A 95 -2.63 12.93 5.29
CA TRP A 95 -1.77 11.81 4.94
C TRP A 95 -1.99 11.45 3.48
N VAL A 96 -0.90 11.33 2.72
CA VAL A 96 -0.90 10.80 1.36
C VAL A 96 0.19 9.75 1.23
N ILE A 97 -0.18 8.57 0.76
CA ILE A 97 0.77 7.48 0.46
C ILE A 97 0.59 7.09 -0.99
N GLY A 98 1.65 7.18 -1.78
CA GLY A 98 1.65 6.82 -3.20
C GLY A 98 2.51 5.60 -3.49
N TRP A 99 2.00 4.69 -4.31
CA TRP A 99 2.75 3.56 -4.83
C TRP A 99 2.43 3.30 -6.30
N ALA A 100 3.39 2.67 -6.98
CA ALA A 100 3.28 2.34 -8.38
C ALA A 100 3.98 1.02 -8.68
N HIS A 101 3.57 0.40 -9.78
CA HIS A 101 4.32 -0.71 -10.33
C HIS A 101 5.45 -0.15 -11.20
N LEU A 102 6.72 -0.28 -10.77
CA LEU A 102 7.86 0.35 -11.44
C LEU A 102 7.98 0.02 -12.94
N LYS A 103 7.61 -1.21 -13.36
CA LYS A 103 7.63 -1.57 -14.80
C LYS A 103 6.64 -0.76 -15.63
N LEU A 104 5.55 -0.27 -15.03
CA LEU A 104 4.54 0.56 -15.68
C LEU A 104 4.92 2.05 -15.63
N MET A 105 5.78 2.48 -14.71
CA MET A 105 6.20 3.89 -14.62
C MET A 105 6.89 4.39 -15.90
N ASN A 106 7.55 3.51 -16.67
CA ASN A 106 8.12 3.92 -17.96
C ASN A 106 7.05 4.29 -18.99
N ARG A 107 5.82 3.76 -18.89
CA ARG A 107 4.70 4.16 -19.75
C ARG A 107 4.29 5.62 -19.52
N MET A 108 4.52 6.15 -18.31
CA MET A 108 4.25 7.56 -17.97
C MET A 108 5.07 8.58 -18.75
N LYS A 109 6.17 8.14 -19.37
CA LYS A 109 6.98 9.01 -20.22
C LYS A 109 6.35 9.24 -21.59
N GLN A 110 5.28 8.51 -21.92
CA GLN A 110 4.52 8.75 -23.13
C GLN A 110 3.81 10.10 -23.04
N ARG A 111 4.24 11.02 -23.88
CA ARG A 111 3.61 12.33 -24.03
C ARG A 111 2.30 12.21 -24.77
N GLN A 112 1.41 13.16 -24.53
CA GLN A 112 0.12 13.28 -25.21
C GLN A 112 -0.76 12.03 -25.05
N SER A 113 -0.67 11.38 -23.89
CA SER A 113 -1.50 10.21 -23.55
C SER A 113 -2.84 10.63 -22.92
N SER A 114 -3.86 9.79 -23.03
CA SER A 114 -5.11 9.99 -22.27
C SER A 114 -4.93 9.46 -20.84
N LEU A 115 -5.25 10.29 -19.85
CA LEU A 115 -5.27 9.92 -18.44
C LEU A 115 -6.71 9.77 -17.95
N PHE A 116 -6.93 8.75 -17.14
CA PHE A 116 -8.17 8.55 -16.39
C PHE A 116 -7.87 8.50 -14.90
N ILE A 117 -8.64 9.22 -14.09
CA ILE A 117 -8.41 9.36 -12.65
C ILE A 117 -9.70 9.00 -11.92
N ASP A 118 -9.64 7.93 -11.14
CA ASP A 118 -10.76 7.41 -10.34
C ASP A 118 -10.45 7.58 -8.85
N ALA A 119 -11.40 8.06 -8.07
CA ALA A 119 -11.25 8.24 -6.63
C ALA A 119 -12.31 7.44 -5.86
N THR A 120 -11.94 6.22 -5.42
CA THR A 120 -12.87 5.27 -4.79
C THR A 120 -12.81 5.31 -3.27
N TYR A 121 -13.96 5.10 -2.61
CA TYR A 121 -14.10 5.12 -1.14
C TYR A 121 -14.11 3.73 -0.50
N ARG A 122 -14.49 2.68 -1.25
CA ARG A 122 -14.83 1.36 -0.68
C ARG A 122 -13.63 0.52 -0.24
N CYS A 123 -12.41 0.89 -0.65
CA CYS A 123 -11.21 0.07 -0.47
C CYS A 123 -10.08 0.81 0.27
N VAL A 124 -10.44 1.61 1.28
CA VAL A 124 -9.47 2.39 2.07
C VAL A 124 -9.46 1.94 3.53
N PRO A 125 -8.30 1.87 4.19
CA PRO A 125 -8.31 1.56 5.61
C PRO A 125 -8.65 2.81 6.44
N ILE A 126 -9.09 2.60 7.69
CA ILE A 126 -9.80 3.59 8.55
C ILE A 126 -9.22 5.02 8.60
N ARG A 127 -7.91 5.20 8.39
CA ARG A 127 -7.25 6.53 8.44
C ARG A 127 -7.28 7.28 7.12
N PHE A 128 -7.71 6.64 6.04
CA PHE A 128 -7.77 7.22 4.71
C PHE A 128 -9.22 7.36 4.27
N TYR A 129 -9.47 8.40 3.50
CA TYR A 129 -10.79 8.76 3.02
C TYR A 129 -11.00 8.24 1.59
N LYS A 130 -9.96 8.24 0.75
CA LYS A 130 -10.02 7.79 -0.65
C LYS A 130 -8.79 7.04 -1.11
N LEU A 131 -9.02 6.16 -2.08
CA LEU A 131 -8.01 5.57 -2.93
C LEU A 131 -8.13 6.23 -4.31
N VAL A 132 -7.13 7.03 -4.67
CA VAL A 132 -6.99 7.64 -5.99
C VAL A 132 -6.20 6.68 -6.87
N ILE A 133 -6.74 6.35 -8.03
CA ILE A 133 -6.13 5.49 -9.03
C ILE A 133 -5.91 6.33 -10.28
N VAL A 134 -4.66 6.40 -10.74
CA VAL A 134 -4.30 7.09 -11.97
C VAL A 134 -3.98 6.05 -13.03
N MET A 135 -4.70 6.13 -14.14
CA MET A 135 -4.65 5.21 -15.27
C MET A 135 -4.23 5.93 -16.54
N VAL A 136 -3.44 5.26 -17.38
CA VAL A 136 -2.99 5.77 -18.68
C VAL A 136 -3.56 4.85 -19.74
N TYR A 137 -4.08 5.43 -20.81
CA TYR A 137 -4.45 4.65 -21.98
C TYR A 137 -3.19 4.10 -22.65
N ASP A 138 -3.11 2.78 -22.77
CA ASP A 138 -2.03 2.09 -23.46
C ASP A 138 -2.52 1.63 -24.86
N PRO A 139 -2.00 2.23 -25.94
CA PRO A 139 -2.46 1.89 -27.29
C PRO A 139 -2.15 0.46 -27.72
N ILE A 140 -1.20 -0.21 -27.06
CA ILE A 140 -0.81 -1.58 -27.40
C ILE A 140 -1.87 -2.56 -26.93
N SER A 141 -2.37 -2.39 -25.70
CA SER A 141 -3.43 -3.22 -25.13
C SER A 141 -4.84 -2.71 -25.40
N ASP A 142 -4.98 -1.48 -25.91
CA ASP A 142 -6.26 -0.78 -26.11
C ASP A 142 -7.07 -0.66 -24.80
N LEU A 143 -6.36 -0.43 -23.69
CA LEU A 143 -6.95 -0.39 -22.35
C LEU A 143 -6.34 0.73 -21.50
N TYR A 144 -7.12 1.21 -20.53
CA TYR A 144 -6.61 2.03 -19.44
C TYR A 144 -5.91 1.16 -18.42
N LEU A 145 -4.59 1.32 -18.29
CA LEU A 145 -3.78 0.57 -17.35
C LEU A 145 -3.57 1.38 -16.07
N PRO A 146 -3.92 0.84 -14.89
CA PRO A 146 -3.67 1.51 -13.62
C PRO A 146 -2.20 1.43 -13.28
N PHE A 147 -1.56 2.58 -13.20
CA PHE A 147 -0.12 2.67 -13.03
C PHE A 147 0.28 3.26 -11.67
N TRP A 148 -0.56 4.12 -11.10
CA TRP A 148 -0.34 4.80 -9.83
C TRP A 148 -1.58 4.66 -8.94
N TYR A 149 -1.31 4.40 -7.67
CA TYR A 149 -2.32 4.29 -6.62
C TYR A 149 -1.90 5.19 -5.46
N ALA A 150 -2.86 5.89 -4.87
CA ALA A 150 -2.59 6.71 -3.72
C ALA A 150 -3.74 6.70 -2.71
N LEU A 151 -3.40 6.51 -1.45
CA LEU A 151 -4.34 6.72 -0.35
C LEU A 151 -4.26 8.17 0.10
N THR A 152 -5.40 8.84 0.21
CA THR A 152 -5.50 10.21 0.72
C THR A 152 -6.43 10.27 1.93
N SER A 153 -6.02 10.97 2.99
CA SER A 153 -6.89 11.19 4.16
C SER A 153 -7.84 12.37 3.98
N GLY A 154 -7.66 13.16 2.92
CA GLY A 154 -8.50 14.30 2.57
C GLY A 154 -8.86 14.33 1.09
N LYS A 155 -9.68 15.32 0.73
CA LYS A 155 -10.20 15.54 -0.62
C LYS A 155 -10.15 17.01 -1.06
N THR A 156 -9.25 17.77 -0.49
CA THR A 156 -9.09 19.19 -0.81
C THR A 156 -8.30 19.34 -2.11
N THR A 157 -8.40 20.51 -2.75
CA THR A 157 -7.61 20.82 -3.95
C THR A 157 -6.11 20.67 -3.64
N ARG A 158 -5.70 21.06 -2.43
CA ARG A 158 -4.31 20.99 -1.99
C ARG A 158 -3.79 19.56 -1.85
N VAL A 159 -4.61 18.64 -1.32
CA VAL A 159 -4.28 17.20 -1.28
C VAL A 159 -3.98 16.70 -2.69
N TYR A 160 -4.84 17.02 -3.66
CA TYR A 160 -4.68 16.57 -5.04
C TYR A 160 -3.46 17.20 -5.74
N GLU A 161 -3.22 18.50 -5.54
CA GLU A 161 -2.04 19.19 -6.08
C GLU A 161 -0.74 18.53 -5.60
N LEU A 162 -0.65 18.29 -4.30
CA LEU A 162 0.50 17.65 -3.69
C LEU A 162 0.64 16.21 -4.20
N LEU A 163 -0.46 15.46 -4.29
CA LEU A 163 -0.47 14.12 -4.85
C LEU A 163 0.15 14.08 -6.27
N PHE A 164 -0.34 14.90 -7.20
CA PHE A 164 0.17 14.89 -8.58
C PHE A 164 1.60 15.41 -8.69
N ASN A 165 1.98 16.38 -7.86
CA ASN A 165 3.36 16.86 -7.80
C ASN A 165 4.31 15.71 -7.39
N TYR A 166 3.99 15.00 -6.31
CA TYR A 166 4.81 13.89 -5.84
C TYR A 166 4.84 12.71 -6.82
N ILE A 167 3.76 12.47 -7.58
CA ILE A 167 3.79 11.52 -8.72
C ILE A 167 4.81 11.96 -9.78
N CYS A 168 4.84 13.25 -10.16
CA CYS A 168 5.82 13.78 -11.11
C CYS A 168 7.26 13.64 -10.58
N VAL A 169 7.48 13.96 -9.30
CA VAL A 169 8.78 13.82 -8.64
C VAL A 169 9.23 12.36 -8.61
N ALA A 170 8.36 11.44 -8.20
CA ALA A 170 8.68 10.01 -8.11
C ALA A 170 8.95 9.38 -9.50
N THR A 171 8.22 9.80 -10.53
CA THR A 171 8.45 9.36 -11.91
C THR A 171 9.63 10.04 -12.58
N LYS A 172 10.19 11.11 -11.97
CA LYS A 172 11.21 11.99 -12.55
C LYS A 172 10.79 12.51 -13.93
N THR A 173 9.49 12.69 -14.15
CA THR A 173 8.92 13.08 -15.43
C THR A 173 7.66 13.90 -15.18
N ARG A 174 7.47 14.97 -15.95
CA ARG A 174 6.24 15.76 -15.90
C ARG A 174 5.14 15.01 -16.66
N LEU A 175 3.95 14.92 -16.06
CA LEU A 175 2.76 14.44 -16.76
C LEU A 175 2.43 15.41 -17.90
N ASP A 176 2.34 14.89 -19.11
CA ASP A 176 1.98 15.65 -20.32
C ASP A 176 0.82 14.94 -21.05
N PRO A 177 -0.41 14.98 -20.49
CA PRO A 177 -1.56 14.31 -21.09
C PRO A 177 -2.18 15.14 -22.23
N ALA A 178 -2.72 14.46 -23.23
CA ALA A 178 -3.57 15.10 -24.24
C ALA A 178 -4.98 15.36 -23.70
N HIS A 179 -5.49 14.42 -22.91
CA HIS A 179 -6.81 14.49 -22.29
C HIS A 179 -6.74 13.94 -20.87
N VAL A 180 -7.45 14.57 -19.94
CA VAL A 180 -7.63 14.08 -18.58
C VAL A 180 -9.11 13.89 -18.32
N VAL A 181 -9.49 12.67 -17.98
CA VAL A 181 -10.83 12.31 -17.53
C VAL A 181 -10.74 11.99 -16.04
N CYS A 182 -11.65 12.54 -15.25
CA CYS A 182 -11.68 12.30 -13.81
C CYS A 182 -13.11 12.34 -13.29
N ASP A 183 -13.35 11.79 -12.10
CA ASP A 183 -14.66 11.87 -11.45
C ASP A 183 -15.13 13.32 -11.26
N PHE A 184 -16.44 13.51 -11.07
CA PHE A 184 -17.11 14.79 -10.85
C PHE A 184 -16.82 15.39 -9.46
N GLU A 185 -15.55 15.45 -9.10
CA GLU A 185 -15.08 16.04 -7.86
C GLU A 185 -14.43 17.38 -8.13
N TYR A 186 -15.04 18.44 -7.61
CA TYR A 186 -14.61 19.81 -7.85
C TYR A 186 -13.13 20.06 -7.53
N ALA A 187 -12.65 19.53 -6.40
CA ALA A 187 -11.26 19.67 -5.99
C ALA A 187 -10.30 19.03 -7.00
N MET A 188 -10.61 17.81 -7.46
CA MET A 188 -9.81 17.11 -8.45
C MET A 188 -9.86 17.80 -9.82
N ILE A 189 -11.06 18.21 -10.27
CA ILE A 189 -11.25 18.96 -11.52
C ILE A 189 -10.42 20.25 -11.51
N LYS A 190 -10.42 20.99 -10.39
CA LYS A 190 -9.65 22.22 -10.24
C LYS A 190 -8.15 21.96 -10.32
N THR A 191 -7.67 20.84 -9.77
CA THR A 191 -6.25 20.49 -9.83
C THR A 191 -5.79 20.08 -11.23
N VAL A 192 -6.62 19.37 -11.99
CA VAL A 192 -6.24 18.89 -13.34
C VAL A 192 -6.44 19.95 -14.43
N LYS A 193 -7.34 20.91 -14.21
CA LYS A 193 -7.48 22.12 -15.04
C LYS A 193 -6.37 23.10 -14.67
N VAL A 194 -5.18 22.89 -15.23
CA VAL A 194 -4.09 23.88 -15.22
C VAL A 194 -4.43 25.00 -16.20
#